data_AF-A0A945X5Z4-F1
#
_entry.id   AF-A0A945X5Z4-F1
#
_cell.length_a   1.000
_cell.length_b   1.000
_cell.length_c   1.000
_cell.angle_alpha   90.00
_cell.angle_beta   90.00
_cell.angle_gamma   90.00
#
_symmetry.space_group_name_H-M   'P 1'
#
loop_
_entity.id
_entity.type
_entity.pdbx_description
1 polymer ?
#
loop_
_entity_poly.entity_id
_entity_poly.type
_entity_poly.pdbx_seq_one_letter_code
_entity_poly.pdbx_strand_id
1 'polypeptide(L)'
;MLALVVAAIPSVYARPSVPENMANGATILAGMKLADSAESGAGHDLLRFALAVDPENRQALLLQAKVERGLKLDPVSLADGGAKYCQFLAKIAARTKSKGRKLLLYKIIEIIQPDNEDVLLALTKAANAGVDISLDALLSPLEKSKKSAGNGDSAPKKRKKEADGGEAKKILERVRLARVYVRPTSPWNTINDLNRATCPEGVAIKLRASKLTYQTSTTSYNGIQMPYYYGNAVARAGAVRQEDLILSDRSAHDVLRALCWMCNLGYTYEGQNVVITNPDDESAVESGGTSVAASSLVAEFEAERAKSIRKYRGKRIAITGPFSGIGKEMRNSYVHIAGDKVKLVMGSDAPQAEITKLEEAGRRTMSDSDFYSYTLWFGTVGICDGLSRGKVVFKNCEDVWWWHVRKRR
;
A
#
# COMPACT_ATOMS: atom_id res chain seq x y z
N MET A 1 7.71 6.40 -45.64
CA MET A 1 8.38 6.85 -44.41
C MET A 1 7.60 6.32 -43.22
N LEU A 2 8.07 5.23 -42.61
CA LEU A 2 7.48 4.63 -41.40
C LEU A 2 8.16 5.25 -40.19
N ALA A 3 7.38 5.91 -39.33
CA ALA A 3 7.87 6.55 -38.11
C ALA A 3 8.22 5.50 -37.06
N LEU A 4 9.51 5.42 -36.71
CA LEU A 4 10.04 4.60 -35.64
C LEU A 4 9.62 5.23 -34.30
N VAL A 5 8.78 4.54 -33.51
CA VAL A 5 8.44 4.98 -32.15
C VAL A 5 9.60 4.57 -31.23
N VAL A 6 10.48 5.52 -30.92
CA VAL A 6 11.49 5.37 -29.87
C VAL A 6 10.77 5.46 -28.53
N ALA A 7 10.62 4.32 -27.84
CA ALA A 7 10.07 4.29 -26.49
C ALA A 7 11.08 4.91 -25.51
N ALA A 8 10.91 6.21 -25.24
CA ALA A 8 11.49 6.83 -24.06
C ALA A 8 10.79 6.23 -22.83
N ILE A 9 11.57 5.61 -21.94
CA ILE A 9 11.08 5.10 -20.65
C ILE A 9 10.44 6.27 -19.89
N PRO A 10 9.12 6.24 -19.60
CA PRO A 10 8.53 7.24 -18.75
C PRO A 10 9.07 7.07 -17.34
N SER A 11 9.86 8.04 -16.90
CA SER A 11 10.26 8.19 -15.51
C SER A 11 9.03 8.53 -14.67
N VAL A 12 8.43 7.55 -13.96
CA VAL A 12 7.48 7.81 -12.87
C VAL A 12 7.65 6.80 -11.71
N TYR A 13 7.83 7.37 -10.52
CA TYR A 13 8.04 6.85 -9.17
C TYR A 13 7.36 5.53 -8.73
N ALA A 14 8.15 4.46 -8.68
CA ALA A 14 8.42 3.57 -7.54
C ALA A 14 9.60 2.69 -8.00
N ARG A 15 10.62 2.38 -7.18
CA ARG A 15 11.58 1.35 -7.60
C ARG A 15 10.77 0.04 -7.65
N PRO A 16 10.59 -0.59 -8.82
CA PRO A 16 9.75 -1.78 -8.88
C PRO A 16 10.34 -2.82 -7.94
N SER A 17 9.49 -3.65 -7.33
CA SER A 17 10.01 -4.73 -6.49
C SER A 17 10.95 -5.62 -7.32
N VAL A 18 11.88 -6.35 -6.69
CA VAL A 18 12.79 -7.23 -7.44
C VAL A 18 12.00 -8.22 -8.34
N PRO A 19 10.92 -8.88 -7.86
CA PRO A 19 10.04 -9.70 -8.71
C PRO A 19 9.36 -8.92 -9.84
N GLU A 20 8.88 -7.71 -9.56
CA GLU A 20 8.19 -6.88 -10.57
C GLU A 20 9.16 -6.40 -11.66
N ASN A 21 10.39 -6.00 -11.32
CA ASN A 21 11.44 -5.69 -12.30
C ASN A 21 11.81 -6.91 -13.15
N MET A 22 11.87 -8.09 -12.52
CA MET A 22 12.12 -9.36 -13.22
C MET A 22 10.96 -9.67 -14.19
N ALA A 23 9.72 -9.60 -13.73
CA ALA A 23 8.56 -9.90 -14.56
C ALA A 23 8.35 -8.86 -15.68
N ASN A 24 8.50 -7.57 -15.39
CA ASN A 24 8.37 -6.51 -16.41
C ASN A 24 9.46 -6.62 -17.47
N GLY A 25 10.72 -6.83 -17.08
CA GLY A 25 11.82 -6.99 -18.04
C GLY A 25 11.66 -8.24 -18.91
N ALA A 26 11.25 -9.36 -18.31
CA ALA A 26 10.93 -10.58 -19.05
C ALA A 26 9.72 -10.41 -20.00
N THR A 27 8.68 -9.70 -19.56
CA THR A 27 7.48 -9.42 -20.36
C THR A 27 7.80 -8.59 -21.59
N ILE A 28 8.63 -7.56 -21.45
CA ILE A 28 9.03 -6.71 -22.59
C ILE A 28 9.80 -7.56 -23.60
N LEU A 29 10.80 -8.34 -23.16
CA LEU A 29 11.60 -9.19 -24.04
C LEU A 29 10.79 -10.33 -24.67
N ALA A 30 9.83 -10.89 -23.93
CA ALA A 30 8.85 -11.84 -24.48
C ALA A 30 8.03 -11.19 -25.60
N GLY A 31 7.52 -9.98 -25.37
CA GLY A 31 6.76 -9.23 -26.37
C GLY A 31 7.57 -8.94 -27.64
N MET A 32 8.86 -8.60 -27.51
CA MET A 32 9.76 -8.42 -28.66
C MET A 32 9.86 -9.71 -29.48
N LYS A 33 10.23 -10.82 -28.84
CA LYS A 33 10.44 -12.11 -29.52
C LYS A 33 9.15 -12.67 -30.13
N LEU A 34 8.01 -12.46 -29.47
CA LEU A 34 6.69 -12.91 -29.94
C LEU A 34 6.11 -12.02 -31.05
N ALA A 35 6.49 -10.74 -31.09
CA ALA A 35 6.16 -9.86 -32.21
C ALA A 35 6.95 -10.22 -33.47
N ASP A 36 8.21 -10.65 -33.33
CA ASP A 36 9.03 -11.14 -34.44
C ASP A 36 8.60 -12.53 -34.92
N SER A 37 8.24 -13.43 -34.00
CA SER A 37 7.68 -14.74 -34.30
C SER A 37 6.72 -15.20 -33.21
N ALA A 38 5.44 -15.38 -33.55
CA ALA A 38 4.41 -15.83 -32.61
C ALA A 38 4.69 -17.23 -32.02
N GLU A 39 5.52 -18.02 -32.69
CA GLU A 39 5.93 -19.37 -32.28
C GLU A 39 7.29 -19.37 -31.56
N SER A 40 7.84 -18.19 -31.24
CA SER A 40 9.16 -18.08 -30.61
C SER A 40 9.18 -18.77 -29.23
N GLY A 41 9.84 -19.92 -29.15
CA GLY A 41 10.00 -20.68 -27.90
C GLY A 41 10.60 -19.83 -26.79
N ALA A 42 11.64 -19.04 -27.11
CA ALA A 42 12.24 -18.09 -26.18
C ALA A 42 11.27 -16.99 -25.72
N GLY A 43 10.35 -16.55 -26.58
CA GLY A 43 9.29 -15.61 -26.23
C GLY A 43 8.29 -16.19 -25.23
N HIS A 44 7.83 -17.42 -25.48
CA HIS A 44 6.94 -18.16 -24.58
C HIS A 44 7.61 -18.48 -23.24
N ASP A 45 8.88 -18.86 -23.25
CA ASP A 45 9.66 -19.15 -22.04
C ASP A 45 9.83 -17.92 -21.14
N LEU A 46 10.11 -16.75 -21.73
CA LEU A 46 10.20 -15.49 -21.00
C LEU A 46 8.86 -15.06 -20.42
N LEU A 47 7.76 -15.28 -21.17
CA LEU A 47 6.42 -15.02 -20.68
C LEU A 47 6.04 -15.95 -19.52
N ARG A 48 6.35 -17.25 -19.63
CA ARG A 48 6.16 -18.23 -18.54
C ARG A 48 6.95 -17.84 -17.30
N PHE A 49 8.19 -17.41 -17.47
CA PHE A 49 8.99 -16.89 -16.37
C PHE A 49 8.40 -15.63 -15.73
N ALA A 50 7.93 -14.67 -16.53
CA ALA A 50 7.30 -13.45 -16.01
C ALA A 50 6.08 -13.79 -15.13
N LEU A 51 5.21 -14.67 -15.60
CA LEU A 51 4.01 -15.13 -14.88
C LEU A 51 4.33 -16.05 -13.69
N ALA A 52 5.47 -16.76 -13.72
CA ALA A 52 5.92 -17.56 -12.59
C ALA A 52 6.47 -16.68 -11.46
N VAL A 53 7.14 -15.57 -11.79
CA VAL A 53 7.74 -14.63 -10.83
C VAL A 53 6.72 -13.64 -10.27
N ASP A 54 5.83 -13.14 -11.11
CA ASP A 54 4.75 -12.21 -10.74
C ASP A 54 3.46 -12.59 -11.49
N PRO A 55 2.61 -13.45 -10.91
CA PRO A 55 1.40 -13.93 -11.56
C PRO A 55 0.36 -12.84 -11.82
N GLU A 56 0.40 -11.76 -11.04
CA GLU A 56 -0.53 -10.63 -11.15
C GLU A 56 0.03 -9.53 -12.07
N ASN A 57 1.14 -9.80 -12.75
CA ASN A 57 1.76 -8.86 -13.66
C ASN A 57 0.80 -8.55 -14.83
N ARG A 58 0.13 -7.40 -14.74
CA ARG A 58 -0.88 -6.97 -15.72
C ARG A 58 -0.34 -6.94 -17.15
N GLN A 59 0.94 -6.61 -17.33
CA GLN A 59 1.57 -6.57 -18.65
C GLN A 59 1.80 -7.98 -19.20
N ALA A 60 2.28 -8.91 -18.37
CA ALA A 60 2.48 -10.31 -18.73
C ALA A 60 1.14 -10.99 -19.05
N LEU A 61 0.12 -10.79 -18.23
CA LEU A 61 -1.23 -11.32 -18.45
C LEU A 61 -1.86 -10.78 -19.72
N LEU A 62 -1.69 -9.48 -20.01
CA LEU A 62 -2.16 -8.88 -21.24
C LEU A 62 -1.43 -9.45 -22.46
N LEU A 63 -0.11 -9.62 -22.36
CA LEU A 63 0.69 -10.23 -23.43
C LEU A 63 0.26 -11.68 -23.68
N GLN A 64 0.09 -12.47 -22.62
CA GLN A 64 -0.43 -13.83 -22.70
C GLN A 64 -1.80 -13.89 -23.38
N ALA A 65 -2.74 -13.06 -22.95
CA ALA A 65 -4.07 -13.02 -23.54
C ALA A 65 -4.05 -12.62 -25.03
N LYS A 66 -3.13 -11.74 -25.44
CA LYS A 66 -2.94 -11.38 -26.85
C LYS A 66 -2.40 -12.56 -27.67
N VAL A 67 -1.40 -13.26 -27.14
CA VAL A 67 -0.78 -14.44 -27.77
C VAL A 67 -1.78 -15.58 -27.92
N GLU A 68 -2.53 -15.90 -26.86
CA GLU A 68 -3.55 -16.96 -26.86
C GLU A 68 -4.70 -16.68 -27.86
N ARG A 69 -5.01 -15.39 -28.08
CA ARG A 69 -6.03 -14.96 -29.05
C ARG A 69 -5.48 -14.77 -30.46
N GLY A 70 -4.20 -15.07 -30.70
CA GLY A 70 -3.56 -14.87 -32.00
C GLY A 70 -3.55 -13.40 -32.46
N LEU A 71 -3.60 -12.45 -31.53
CA LEU A 71 -3.61 -11.03 -31.85
C LEU A 71 -2.20 -10.58 -32.26
N LYS A 72 -2.13 -9.74 -33.29
CA LYS A 72 -0.88 -9.13 -33.72
C LYS A 72 -0.31 -8.26 -32.60
N LEU A 73 0.94 -8.52 -32.24
CA LEU A 73 1.67 -7.74 -31.24
C LEU A 73 2.35 -6.55 -31.91
N ASP A 74 2.35 -5.41 -31.21
CA ASP A 74 3.08 -4.24 -31.67
C ASP A 74 4.59 -4.50 -31.51
N PRO A 75 5.41 -4.23 -32.55
CA PRO A 75 6.85 -4.44 -32.46
C PRO A 75 7.43 -3.45 -31.44
N VAL A 76 8.01 -3.99 -30.38
CA VAL A 76 8.77 -3.24 -29.38
C VAL A 76 10.25 -3.49 -29.66
N SER A 77 11.09 -2.47 -29.53
CA SER A 77 12.54 -2.62 -29.64
C SER A 77 13.23 -1.94 -28.48
N LEU A 78 14.11 -2.68 -27.81
CA LEU A 78 15.02 -2.15 -26.80
C LEU A 78 16.36 -1.85 -27.46
N ALA A 79 16.85 -0.62 -27.28
CA ALA A 79 18.11 -0.16 -27.88
C ALA A 79 19.34 -0.98 -27.43
N ASP A 80 19.26 -1.68 -26.30
CA ASP A 80 20.34 -2.52 -25.76
C ASP A 80 20.06 -4.03 -25.90
N GLY A 81 19.00 -4.43 -26.60
CA GLY A 81 18.65 -5.84 -26.81
C GLY A 81 18.40 -6.63 -25.52
N GLY A 82 18.15 -5.96 -24.39
CA GLY A 82 18.00 -6.61 -23.07
C GLY A 82 19.30 -6.74 -22.26
N ALA A 83 20.43 -6.19 -22.71
CA ALA A 83 21.70 -6.29 -22.00
C ALA A 83 21.65 -5.74 -20.56
N LYS A 84 20.99 -4.59 -20.32
CA LYS A 84 20.80 -4.07 -18.95
C LYS A 84 19.96 -4.99 -18.07
N TYR A 85 18.99 -5.68 -18.67
CA TYR A 85 18.16 -6.64 -17.96
C TYR A 85 18.96 -7.89 -17.58
N CYS A 86 19.81 -8.41 -18.46
CA CYS A 86 20.74 -9.50 -18.12
C CYS A 86 21.71 -9.12 -16.99
N GLN A 87 22.26 -7.90 -17.01
CA GLN A 87 23.12 -7.40 -15.92
C GLN A 87 22.36 -7.30 -14.57
N PHE A 88 21.09 -6.92 -14.61
CA PHE A 88 20.23 -6.88 -13.44
C PHE A 88 19.98 -8.29 -12.87
N LEU A 89 19.64 -9.26 -13.73
CA LEU A 89 19.46 -10.66 -13.33
C LEU A 89 20.75 -11.27 -12.77
N ALA A 90 21.91 -10.98 -13.38
CA ALA A 90 23.21 -11.45 -12.90
C ALA A 90 23.54 -10.92 -11.49
N LYS A 91 23.24 -9.65 -11.20
CA LYS A 91 23.39 -9.06 -9.87
C LYS A 91 22.50 -9.74 -8.82
N ILE A 92 21.29 -10.13 -9.20
CA ILE A 92 20.37 -10.87 -8.30
C ILE A 92 20.87 -12.31 -8.10
N ALA A 93 21.32 -12.97 -9.16
CA ALA A 93 21.86 -14.33 -9.09
C ALA A 93 23.07 -14.40 -8.16
N ALA A 94 23.97 -13.41 -8.19
CA ALA A 94 25.11 -13.31 -7.29
C ALA A 94 24.73 -13.23 -5.80
N ARG A 95 23.60 -12.60 -5.48
CA ARG A 95 23.10 -12.40 -4.11
C ARG A 95 22.14 -13.51 -3.65
N THR A 96 21.73 -14.40 -4.55
CA THR A 96 20.75 -15.45 -4.26
C THR A 96 21.42 -16.67 -3.64
N LYS A 97 21.03 -17.01 -2.41
CA LYS A 97 21.55 -18.19 -1.68
C LYS A 97 20.98 -19.52 -2.19
N SER A 98 19.77 -19.51 -2.75
CA SER A 98 19.11 -20.71 -3.27
C SER A 98 19.75 -21.13 -4.60
N LYS A 99 20.36 -22.33 -4.63
CA LYS A 99 20.98 -22.89 -5.84
C LYS A 99 19.99 -22.98 -7.01
N GLY A 100 18.76 -23.48 -6.77
CA GLY A 100 17.74 -23.59 -7.81
C GLY A 100 17.28 -22.25 -8.38
N ARG A 101 17.04 -21.24 -7.52
CA ARG A 101 16.67 -19.90 -7.99
C ARG A 101 17.81 -19.21 -8.73
N LYS A 102 19.05 -19.43 -8.30
CA LYS A 102 20.24 -18.92 -8.99
C LYS A 102 20.37 -19.53 -10.40
N LEU A 103 20.16 -20.83 -10.54
CA LEU A 103 20.17 -21.53 -11.83
C LEU A 103 19.02 -21.09 -12.73
N LEU A 104 17.83 -20.85 -12.19
CA LEU A 104 16.71 -20.28 -12.94
C LEU A 104 17.07 -18.91 -13.53
N LEU A 105 17.68 -18.02 -12.73
CA LEU A 105 18.11 -16.71 -13.22
C LEU A 105 19.15 -16.81 -14.33
N TYR A 106 20.11 -17.74 -14.21
CA TYR A 106 21.07 -18.02 -15.26
C TYR A 106 20.42 -18.60 -16.52
N LYS A 107 19.42 -19.48 -16.37
CA LYS A 107 18.67 -20.04 -17.50
C LYS A 107 17.92 -18.96 -18.29
N ILE A 108 17.36 -17.96 -17.60
CA ILE A 108 16.73 -16.81 -18.26
C ILE A 108 17.74 -15.93 -18.97
N ILE A 109 18.93 -15.73 -18.40
CA ILE A 109 20.00 -14.99 -19.08
C ILE A 109 20.46 -15.72 -20.34
N GLU A 110 20.61 -17.05 -20.32
CA GLU A 110 20.94 -17.87 -21.49
C GLU A 110 19.91 -17.72 -22.63
N ILE A 111 18.60 -17.70 -22.30
CA ILE A 111 17.52 -17.52 -23.28
C ILE A 111 17.57 -16.14 -23.97
N ILE A 112 18.12 -15.13 -23.29
CA ILE A 112 18.22 -13.76 -23.80
C ILE A 112 19.56 -13.54 -24.51
N GLN A 113 20.64 -14.08 -23.95
CA GLN A 113 22.03 -13.97 -24.42
C GLN A 113 22.65 -15.37 -24.48
N PRO A 114 22.46 -16.11 -25.59
CA PRO A 114 22.93 -17.49 -25.71
C PRO A 114 24.46 -17.60 -25.68
N ASP A 115 25.17 -16.54 -26.09
CA ASP A 115 26.64 -16.54 -26.19
C ASP A 115 27.34 -16.09 -24.89
N ASN A 116 26.63 -16.04 -23.76
CA ASN A 116 27.22 -15.59 -22.49
C ASN A 116 28.03 -16.72 -21.83
N GLU A 117 29.36 -16.72 -22.02
CA GLU A 117 30.29 -17.75 -21.55
C GLU A 117 30.18 -18.03 -20.03
N ASP A 118 30.07 -17.00 -19.20
CA ASP A 118 29.98 -17.14 -17.73
C ASP A 118 28.72 -17.92 -17.31
N VAL A 119 27.60 -17.66 -17.99
CA VAL A 119 26.33 -18.32 -17.75
C VAL A 119 26.35 -19.75 -18.26
N LEU A 120 26.92 -19.97 -19.45
CA LEU A 120 27.10 -21.31 -20.02
C LEU A 120 27.98 -22.19 -19.13
N LEU A 121 29.09 -21.65 -18.60
CA LEU A 121 29.96 -22.36 -17.66
C LEU A 121 29.21 -22.72 -16.36
N ALA A 122 28.41 -21.81 -15.82
CA ALA A 122 27.64 -22.05 -14.61
C ALA A 122 26.56 -23.14 -14.80
N LEU A 123 25.85 -23.13 -15.93
CA LEU A 123 24.81 -24.11 -16.25
C LEU A 123 25.41 -25.47 -16.61
N THR A 124 26.50 -25.51 -17.38
CA THR A 124 27.22 -26.74 -17.74
C THR A 124 27.78 -27.42 -16.48
N LYS A 125 28.32 -26.64 -15.54
CA LYS A 125 28.79 -27.18 -14.25
C LYS A 125 27.66 -27.80 -13.43
N ALA A 126 26.46 -27.22 -13.47
CA ALA A 126 25.28 -27.77 -12.78
C ALA A 126 24.77 -29.04 -13.47
N ALA A 127 24.74 -29.06 -14.81
CA ALA A 127 24.38 -30.23 -15.59
C ALA A 127 25.34 -31.40 -15.34
N ASN A 128 26.66 -31.14 -15.33
CA ASN A 128 27.69 -32.14 -15.01
C ASN A 128 27.60 -32.66 -13.56
N ALA A 129 26.95 -31.91 -12.67
CA ALA A 129 26.65 -32.34 -11.30
C ALA A 129 25.31 -33.11 -11.18
N GLY A 130 24.66 -33.45 -12.31
CA GLY A 130 23.40 -34.20 -12.36
C GLY A 130 22.16 -33.36 -12.04
N VAL A 131 22.25 -32.03 -12.08
CA VAL A 131 21.10 -31.15 -11.86
C VAL A 131 20.36 -30.91 -13.18
N ASP A 132 19.06 -31.15 -13.19
CA ASP A 132 18.20 -30.80 -14.33
C ASP A 132 18.11 -29.28 -14.47
N ILE A 133 18.67 -28.76 -15.56
CA ILE A 133 18.73 -27.33 -15.91
C ILE A 133 17.64 -26.91 -16.90
N SER A 134 16.70 -27.80 -17.23
CA SER A 134 15.56 -27.44 -18.07
C SER A 134 14.70 -26.35 -17.40
N LEU A 135 14.13 -25.45 -18.20
CA LEU A 135 13.32 -24.37 -17.67
C LEU A 135 12.12 -24.92 -16.88
N ASP A 136 11.48 -25.98 -17.37
CA ASP A 136 10.36 -26.63 -16.69
C ASP A 136 10.78 -27.19 -15.31
N ALA A 137 11.94 -27.85 -15.21
CA ALA A 137 12.44 -28.35 -13.92
C ALA A 137 12.73 -27.22 -12.93
N LEU A 138 13.31 -26.11 -13.43
CA LEU A 138 13.67 -24.94 -12.64
C LEU A 138 12.46 -24.06 -12.24
N LEU A 139 11.40 -24.05 -13.04
CA LEU A 139 10.13 -23.39 -12.75
C LEU A 139 9.22 -24.23 -11.84
N SER A 140 9.31 -25.56 -11.90
CA SER A 140 8.43 -26.47 -11.16
C SER A 140 8.31 -26.19 -9.65
N PRO A 141 9.33 -25.73 -8.90
CA PRO A 141 9.20 -25.41 -7.49
C PRO A 141 8.38 -24.13 -7.24
N LEU A 142 8.39 -23.19 -8.20
CA LEU A 142 7.58 -21.97 -8.16
C LEU A 142 6.11 -22.28 -8.48
N GLU A 143 5.87 -23.28 -9.34
CA GLU A 143 4.53 -23.72 -9.73
C GLU A 143 3.90 -24.72 -8.75
N LYS A 144 4.69 -25.65 -8.17
CA LYS A 144 4.20 -26.67 -7.23
C LYS A 144 3.80 -26.11 -5.86
N SER A 145 4.41 -24.99 -5.42
CA SER A 145 3.92 -24.29 -4.23
C SER A 145 2.46 -23.80 -4.37
N LYS A 146 1.92 -23.81 -5.59
CA LYS A 146 0.53 -23.44 -5.92
C LYS A 146 -0.44 -24.65 -5.98
N LYS A 147 0.03 -25.88 -6.25
CA LYS A 147 -0.85 -27.06 -6.44
C LYS A 147 -1.26 -27.79 -5.15
N SER A 148 -0.53 -27.64 -4.04
CA SER A 148 -0.91 -28.27 -2.76
C SER A 148 -2.05 -27.55 -2.02
N ALA A 149 -2.69 -26.55 -2.63
CA ALA A 149 -3.77 -25.75 -2.03
C ALA A 149 -5.16 -25.98 -2.66
N GLY A 150 -5.34 -26.96 -3.55
CA GLY A 150 -6.60 -27.14 -4.27
C GLY A 150 -6.97 -28.60 -4.53
N ASN A 151 -7.74 -29.20 -3.63
CA ASN A 151 -8.85 -30.08 -4.00
C ASN A 151 -9.80 -30.23 -2.81
N GLY A 152 -11.05 -29.82 -3.01
CA GLY A 152 -12.11 -29.85 -2.02
C GLY A 152 -13.22 -28.85 -2.37
N ASP A 153 -14.18 -29.33 -3.15
CA ASP A 153 -15.39 -28.64 -3.61
C ASP A 153 -16.10 -27.81 -2.54
N SER A 154 -16.49 -26.58 -2.89
CA SER A 154 -17.83 -26.02 -2.68
C SER A 154 -17.95 -24.59 -3.22
N ALA A 155 -19.15 -24.31 -3.73
CA ALA A 155 -19.67 -23.10 -4.40
C ALA A 155 -19.26 -21.72 -3.79
N PRO A 156 -19.45 -20.61 -4.54
CA PRO A 156 -18.59 -19.43 -4.47
C PRO A 156 -18.83 -18.62 -3.20
N LYS A 157 -18.02 -18.86 -2.17
CA LYS A 157 -17.80 -17.88 -1.12
C LYS A 157 -16.75 -16.89 -1.61
N LYS A 158 -17.20 -15.66 -1.90
CA LYS A 158 -16.36 -14.45 -1.82
C LYS A 158 -15.53 -14.52 -0.54
N ARG A 159 -14.27 -14.94 -0.64
CA ARG A 159 -13.29 -14.72 0.41
C ARG A 159 -12.45 -13.53 -0.02
N LYS A 160 -12.89 -12.33 0.41
CA LYS A 160 -11.95 -11.26 0.77
C LYS A 160 -10.92 -11.95 1.65
N LYS A 161 -9.70 -12.17 1.16
CA LYS A 161 -8.58 -12.53 2.02
C LYS A 161 -8.24 -11.23 2.74
N GLU A 162 -8.81 -11.06 3.93
CA GLU A 162 -8.42 -9.99 4.84
C GLU A 162 -6.90 -10.00 4.94
N ALA A 163 -6.29 -8.87 4.59
CA ALA A 163 -4.93 -8.55 4.96
C ALA A 163 -4.88 -8.38 6.49
N ASP A 164 -5.00 -9.49 7.23
CA ASP A 164 -5.16 -9.45 8.70
C ASP A 164 -3.86 -9.04 9.42
N GLY A 165 -2.78 -8.77 8.69
CA GLY A 165 -1.53 -8.21 9.23
C GLY A 165 -0.81 -9.06 10.29
N GLY A 166 -1.40 -10.19 10.71
CA GLY A 166 -0.86 -11.18 11.62
C GLY A 166 -0.09 -10.57 12.78
N GLU A 167 1.19 -10.94 12.87
CA GLU A 167 2.09 -10.49 13.92
C GLU A 167 2.45 -9.00 13.83
N ALA A 168 2.56 -8.44 12.61
CA ALA A 168 2.89 -7.03 12.43
C ALA A 168 1.80 -6.11 12.99
N LYS A 169 0.52 -6.46 12.78
CA LYS A 169 -0.62 -5.74 13.34
C LYS A 169 -0.61 -5.78 14.87
N LYS A 170 -0.42 -6.97 15.47
CA LYS A 170 -0.31 -7.13 16.93
C LYS A 170 0.81 -6.28 17.52
N ILE A 171 1.97 -6.24 16.86
CA ILE A 171 3.09 -5.39 17.28
C ILE A 171 2.70 -3.91 17.19
N LEU A 172 2.08 -3.47 16.09
CA LEU A 172 1.64 -2.08 15.95
C LEU A 172 0.60 -1.67 17.01
N GLU A 173 -0.31 -2.56 17.37
CA GLU A 173 -1.33 -2.32 18.42
C GLU A 173 -0.70 -2.29 19.83
N ARG A 174 0.38 -3.05 20.05
CA ARG A 174 1.11 -3.12 21.32
C ARG A 174 2.08 -1.95 21.52
N VAL A 175 2.85 -1.58 20.49
CA VAL A 175 3.89 -0.54 20.58
C VAL A 175 3.22 0.80 20.82
N ARG A 176 3.58 1.49 21.91
CA ARG A 176 3.02 2.78 22.29
C ARG A 176 4.01 3.91 22.03
N LEU A 177 3.53 5.01 21.45
CA LEU A 177 4.29 6.23 21.27
C LEU A 177 3.76 7.31 22.23
N ALA A 178 4.64 7.79 23.11
CA ALA A 178 4.29 8.74 24.15
C ALA A 178 3.81 10.09 23.58
N ARG A 179 4.47 10.59 22.53
CA ARG A 179 4.09 11.82 21.83
C ARG A 179 4.62 11.82 20.39
N VAL A 180 3.72 12.01 19.42
CA VAL A 180 4.05 12.02 17.98
C VAL A 180 3.39 13.21 17.31
N TYR A 181 4.15 13.87 16.43
CA TYR A 181 3.64 14.92 15.56
C TYR A 181 3.34 14.32 14.20
N VAL A 182 2.06 14.30 13.81
CA VAL A 182 1.64 13.92 12.47
C VAL A 182 1.48 15.18 11.64
N ARG A 183 2.38 15.38 10.69
CA ARG A 183 2.45 16.59 9.87
C ARG A 183 2.22 16.22 8.41
N PRO A 184 1.13 16.67 7.76
CA PRO A 184 0.91 16.35 6.34
C PRO A 184 1.97 16.99 5.44
N THR A 185 2.58 18.07 5.92
CA THR A 185 3.72 18.77 5.30
C THR A 185 5.07 18.13 5.63
N SER A 186 5.13 17.05 6.40
CA SER A 186 6.38 16.32 6.68
C SER A 186 6.07 14.89 7.14
N PRO A 187 5.34 14.08 6.34
CA PRO A 187 4.84 12.78 6.77
C PRO A 187 5.98 11.80 7.11
N TRP A 188 7.16 11.99 6.51
CA TRP A 188 8.38 11.23 6.80
C TRP A 188 8.81 11.30 8.26
N ASN A 189 8.61 12.43 8.96
CA ASN A 189 8.97 12.51 10.38
C ASN A 189 8.17 11.50 11.20
N THR A 190 6.87 11.43 10.95
CA THR A 190 5.97 10.47 11.58
C THR A 190 6.33 9.03 11.20
N ILE A 191 6.65 8.77 9.92
CA ILE A 191 7.08 7.44 9.47
C ILE A 191 8.38 7.01 10.14
N ASN A 192 9.35 7.93 10.28
CA ASN A 192 10.61 7.66 10.93
C ASN A 192 10.43 7.42 12.44
N ASP A 193 9.55 8.16 13.10
CA ASP A 193 9.21 7.94 14.51
C ASP A 193 8.52 6.58 14.71
N LEU A 194 7.63 6.19 13.79
CA LEU A 194 7.07 4.83 13.75
C LEU A 194 8.17 3.79 13.59
N ASN A 195 9.07 3.94 12.60
CA ASN A 195 10.17 3.01 12.37
C ASN A 195 11.12 2.88 13.58
N ARG A 196 11.41 3.97 14.28
CA ARG A 196 12.21 3.93 15.52
C ARG A 196 11.55 3.08 16.61
N ALA A 197 10.23 3.14 16.69
CA ALA A 197 9.44 2.42 17.69
C ALA A 197 9.21 0.95 17.30
N THR A 198 9.01 0.64 16.02
CA THR A 198 8.54 -0.68 15.57
C THR A 198 9.64 -1.58 15.02
N CYS A 199 10.73 -1.03 14.46
CA CYS A 199 11.83 -1.85 13.92
C CYS A 199 12.52 -2.71 14.99
N PRO A 200 12.70 -2.25 16.25
CA PRO A 200 13.24 -3.10 17.32
C PRO A 200 12.39 -4.34 17.59
N GLU A 201 11.09 -4.27 17.32
CA GLU A 201 10.14 -5.36 17.45
C GLU A 201 10.04 -6.21 16.16
N GLY A 202 10.88 -5.93 15.15
CA GLY A 202 10.90 -6.65 13.88
C GLY A 202 9.95 -6.13 12.81
N VAL A 203 9.28 -4.99 13.03
CA VAL A 203 8.32 -4.40 12.08
C VAL A 203 8.85 -3.11 11.48
N ALA A 204 9.08 -3.11 10.16
CA ALA A 204 9.44 -1.90 9.43
C ALA A 204 8.24 -1.34 8.65
N ILE A 205 8.06 -0.02 8.77
CA ILE A 205 7.13 0.79 7.97
C ILE A 205 7.89 1.25 6.73
N LYS A 206 7.41 0.81 5.58
CA LYS A 206 7.94 1.15 4.26
C LYS A 206 6.99 2.09 3.54
N LEU A 207 7.53 2.96 2.71
CA LEU A 207 6.76 3.89 1.89
C LEU A 207 6.82 3.50 0.41
N ARG A 208 5.65 3.28 -0.19
CA ARG A 208 5.40 3.02 -1.63
C ARG A 208 4.17 3.82 -2.10
N ALA A 209 4.09 5.09 -1.74
CA ALA A 209 3.00 5.97 -2.14
C ALA A 209 3.49 6.99 -3.18
N SER A 210 3.06 6.85 -4.44
CA SER A 210 3.48 7.76 -5.52
C SER A 210 2.92 9.18 -5.38
N LYS A 211 1.88 9.37 -4.53
CA LYS A 211 1.38 10.70 -4.15
C LYS A 211 2.36 11.50 -3.29
N LEU A 212 3.39 10.87 -2.73
CA LEU A 212 4.40 11.51 -1.90
C LEU A 212 5.75 11.55 -2.63
N THR A 213 6.39 12.72 -2.66
CA THR A 213 7.76 12.86 -3.14
C THR A 213 8.73 12.73 -1.96
N TYR A 214 9.54 11.67 -1.95
CA TYR A 214 10.48 11.39 -0.87
C TYR A 214 11.79 10.80 -1.40
N GLN A 215 12.84 10.95 -0.62
CA GLN A 215 14.08 10.20 -0.70
C GLN A 215 14.12 9.15 0.42
N THR A 216 14.86 8.09 0.18
CA THR A 216 15.05 7.01 1.15
C THR A 216 16.52 6.76 1.38
N SER A 217 16.89 6.59 2.64
CA SER A 217 18.18 6.10 3.08
C SER A 217 17.98 4.97 4.08
N THR A 218 19.08 4.36 4.52
CA THR A 218 19.08 3.44 5.66
C THR A 218 19.81 4.13 6.78
N THR A 219 19.26 4.06 7.99
CA THR A 219 19.89 4.58 9.20
C THR A 219 19.98 3.51 10.26
N SER A 220 20.88 3.69 11.23
CA SER A 220 20.98 2.84 12.42
C SER A 220 20.44 3.58 13.63
N TYR A 221 19.56 2.93 14.38
CA TYR A 221 19.11 3.42 15.69
C TYR A 221 19.19 2.26 16.68
N ASN A 222 19.92 2.47 17.78
CA ASN A 222 20.26 1.43 18.76
C ASN A 222 20.86 0.16 18.11
N GLY A 223 21.68 0.33 17.07
CA GLY A 223 22.30 -0.79 16.34
C GLY A 223 21.39 -1.50 15.33
N ILE A 224 20.12 -1.10 15.21
CA ILE A 224 19.15 -1.69 14.31
C ILE A 224 19.06 -0.84 13.04
N GLN A 225 19.32 -1.49 11.90
CA GLN A 225 19.18 -0.87 10.59
C GLN A 225 17.70 -0.71 10.24
N MET A 226 17.28 0.50 9.89
CA MET A 226 15.90 0.80 9.53
C MET A 226 15.80 1.72 8.31
N PRO A 227 14.71 1.64 7.55
CA PRO A 227 14.39 2.61 6.51
C PRO A 227 14.24 4.01 7.12
N TYR A 228 14.85 4.99 6.48
CA TYR A 228 14.73 6.40 6.83
C TYR A 228 14.26 7.19 5.62
N TYR A 229 13.31 8.08 5.84
CA TYR A 229 12.67 8.86 4.78
C TYR A 229 12.84 10.36 5.03
N TYR A 230 13.09 11.11 3.97
CA TYR A 230 13.16 12.58 4.02
C TYR A 230 12.82 13.16 2.66
N GLY A 231 12.35 14.40 2.61
CA GLY A 231 11.96 15.02 1.34
C GLY A 231 11.35 16.39 1.53
N ASN A 232 11.19 17.11 0.42
CA ASN A 232 10.45 18.36 0.38
C ASN A 232 8.97 18.04 0.18
N ALA A 233 8.15 18.26 1.20
CA ALA A 233 6.74 17.94 1.15
C ALA A 233 6.02 18.98 0.33
N VAL A 234 5.89 18.71 -0.95
CA VAL A 234 4.89 19.35 -1.77
C VAL A 234 3.69 18.41 -1.76
N ALA A 235 3.04 18.27 -0.61
CA ALA A 235 1.67 17.75 -0.56
C ALA A 235 0.73 18.80 -1.21
N ARG A 236 0.94 19.16 -2.48
CA ARG A 236 0.16 20.19 -3.19
C ARG A 236 -1.07 19.67 -3.91
N ALA A 237 -1.41 18.39 -3.81
CA ALA A 237 -2.68 17.91 -4.35
C ALA A 237 -3.17 16.69 -3.57
N GLY A 238 -4.10 16.90 -2.62
CA GLY A 238 -4.93 15.81 -2.10
C GLY A 238 -4.71 15.37 -0.65
N ALA A 239 -3.86 16.05 0.14
CA ALA A 239 -3.89 15.88 1.59
C ALA A 239 -5.26 16.34 2.13
N VAL A 240 -5.85 15.58 3.04
CA VAL A 240 -7.18 15.90 3.61
C VAL A 240 -7.08 17.15 4.50
N ARG A 241 -5.90 17.43 5.06
CA ARG A 241 -5.64 18.49 6.03
C ARG A 241 -4.27 19.14 5.82
N GLN A 242 -4.14 20.37 6.28
CA GLN A 242 -2.85 21.10 6.29
C GLN A 242 -2.34 21.35 7.71
N GLU A 243 -3.13 21.06 8.74
CA GLU A 243 -2.78 21.25 10.14
C GLU A 243 -2.01 20.06 10.72
N ASP A 244 -1.11 20.35 11.67
CA ASP A 244 -0.37 19.35 12.43
C ASP A 244 -1.25 18.70 13.51
N LEU A 245 -1.12 17.39 13.70
CA LEU A 245 -1.73 16.67 14.82
C LEU A 245 -0.69 16.29 15.84
N ILE A 246 -1.07 16.38 17.10
CA ILE A 246 -0.28 15.89 18.22
C ILE A 246 -1.03 14.70 18.82
N LEU A 247 -0.45 13.51 18.66
CA LEU A 247 -0.96 12.27 19.23
C LEU A 247 -0.12 11.93 20.45
N SER A 248 -0.76 11.70 21.59
CA SER A 248 -0.08 11.32 22.84
C SER A 248 -0.61 9.97 23.33
N ASP A 249 0.29 9.12 23.81
CA ASP A 249 0.00 7.78 24.33
C ASP A 249 -0.87 6.93 23.39
N ARG A 250 -0.46 6.86 22.13
CA ARG A 250 -1.18 6.12 21.08
C ARG A 250 -0.41 4.89 20.64
N SER A 251 -1.12 3.87 20.19
CA SER A 251 -0.46 2.73 19.55
C SER A 251 0.20 3.16 18.24
N ALA A 252 1.24 2.47 17.80
CA ALA A 252 1.86 2.68 16.50
C ALA A 252 0.83 2.49 15.37
N HIS A 253 -0.14 1.59 15.57
CA HIS A 253 -1.25 1.40 14.63
C HIS A 253 -2.12 2.63 14.51
N ASP A 254 -2.50 3.25 15.63
CA ASP A 254 -3.31 4.48 15.63
C ASP A 254 -2.59 5.64 14.95
N VAL A 255 -1.29 5.79 15.22
CA VAL A 255 -0.45 6.82 14.60
C VAL A 255 -0.33 6.58 13.10
N LEU A 256 -0.11 5.34 12.67
CA LEU A 256 -0.09 4.95 11.25
C LEU A 256 -1.43 5.28 10.57
N ARG A 257 -2.55 4.91 11.19
CA ARG A 257 -3.89 5.19 10.65
C ARG A 257 -4.14 6.68 10.53
N ALA A 258 -3.79 7.46 11.55
CA ALA A 258 -3.92 8.91 11.53
C ALA A 258 -3.07 9.55 10.41
N LEU A 259 -1.82 9.10 10.25
CA LEU A 259 -0.95 9.53 9.16
C LEU A 259 -1.56 9.24 7.78
N CYS A 260 -1.95 7.98 7.56
CA CYS A 260 -2.55 7.56 6.30
C CYS A 260 -3.83 8.35 6.01
N TRP A 261 -4.64 8.60 7.03
CA TRP A 261 -5.83 9.43 6.93
C TRP A 261 -5.49 10.88 6.51
N MET A 262 -4.58 11.56 7.21
CA MET A 262 -4.25 12.96 6.94
C MET A 262 -3.67 13.17 5.54
N CYS A 263 -2.83 12.23 5.11
CA CYS A 263 -2.13 12.30 3.83
C CYS A 263 -2.92 11.66 2.68
N ASN A 264 -4.14 11.16 2.91
CA ASN A 264 -4.95 10.44 1.93
C ASN A 264 -4.18 9.25 1.30
N LEU A 265 -3.71 8.36 2.16
CA LEU A 265 -2.92 7.17 1.85
C LEU A 265 -3.63 5.91 2.37
N GLY A 266 -3.26 4.77 1.82
CA GLY A 266 -3.57 3.45 2.36
C GLY A 266 -2.33 2.83 3.02
N TYR A 267 -2.48 1.66 3.61
CA TYR A 267 -1.35 0.79 3.92
C TYR A 267 -1.74 -0.67 3.78
N THR A 268 -0.76 -1.53 3.55
CA THR A 268 -0.94 -2.98 3.51
C THR A 268 0.11 -3.68 4.36
N TYR A 269 -0.11 -4.96 4.66
CA TYR A 269 0.82 -5.78 5.40
C TYR A 269 1.56 -6.73 4.45
N GLU A 270 2.88 -6.57 4.34
CA GLU A 270 3.78 -7.42 3.55
C GLU A 270 4.69 -8.23 4.49
N GLY A 271 4.18 -9.37 4.98
CA GLY A 271 4.87 -10.20 5.96
C GLY A 271 4.98 -9.48 7.32
N GLN A 272 6.21 -9.29 7.81
CA GLN A 272 6.48 -8.49 9.03
C GLN A 272 6.57 -6.98 8.75
N ASN A 273 6.39 -6.53 7.50
CA ASN A 273 6.45 -5.11 7.16
C ASN A 273 5.05 -4.53 6.96
N VAL A 274 4.97 -3.24 7.19
CA VAL A 274 3.81 -2.43 6.84
C VAL A 274 4.21 -1.54 5.68
N VAL A 275 3.43 -1.51 4.61
CA VAL A 275 3.72 -0.70 3.42
C VAL A 275 2.65 0.35 3.25
N ILE A 276 3.01 1.61 3.46
CA ILE A 276 2.14 2.76 3.15
C ILE A 276 2.09 2.92 1.63
N THR A 277 0.89 2.92 1.07
CA THR A 277 0.62 2.96 -0.37
C THR A 277 -0.43 4.03 -0.70
N ASN A 278 -0.80 4.17 -1.97
CA ASN A 278 -1.89 5.03 -2.38
C ASN A 278 -3.25 4.43 -1.94
N PRO A 279 -4.28 5.25 -1.67
CA PRO A 279 -5.56 4.77 -1.15
C PRO A 279 -6.38 3.96 -2.17
N ASP A 280 -6.05 4.06 -3.45
CA ASP A 280 -6.63 3.34 -4.59
C ASP A 280 -5.94 2.01 -4.91
N ASP A 281 -4.91 1.64 -4.14
CA ASP A 281 -4.27 0.33 -4.22
C ASP A 281 -5.24 -0.76 -3.73
N GLU A 282 -5.56 -1.74 -4.57
CA GLU A 282 -6.48 -2.84 -4.28
C GLU A 282 -6.02 -3.71 -3.09
N SER A 283 -4.71 -3.70 -2.79
CA SER A 283 -4.11 -4.43 -1.66
C SER A 283 -4.07 -3.62 -0.38
N ALA A 284 -4.37 -2.31 -0.43
CA ALA A 284 -4.44 -1.49 0.76
C ALA A 284 -5.53 -2.03 1.68
N VAL A 285 -5.19 -2.19 2.95
CA VAL A 285 -6.18 -2.31 4.02
C VAL A 285 -7.09 -1.09 3.87
N GLU A 286 -8.38 -1.32 3.59
CA GLU A 286 -9.44 -0.31 3.58
C GLU A 286 -9.68 0.23 5.02
N SER A 287 -8.63 0.49 5.80
CA SER A 287 -8.74 1.11 7.10
C SER A 287 -9.03 2.59 6.89
N GLY A 288 -10.28 2.86 6.55
CA GLY A 288 -10.82 4.20 6.41
C GLY A 288 -12.06 4.25 5.53
N GLY A 289 -12.19 3.42 4.50
CA GLY A 289 -13.17 3.71 3.44
C GLY A 289 -12.92 5.09 2.83
N THR A 290 -13.92 5.68 2.13
CA THR A 290 -13.74 7.03 1.56
C THR A 290 -13.57 8.04 2.69
N SER A 291 -12.45 8.78 2.71
CA SER A 291 -12.17 9.80 3.71
C SER A 291 -12.86 11.11 3.38
N VAL A 292 -13.59 11.69 4.34
CA VAL A 292 -14.24 12.98 4.16
C VAL A 292 -14.14 13.84 5.43
N ALA A 293 -13.80 15.11 5.26
CA ALA A 293 -13.92 16.13 6.30
C ALA A 293 -15.40 16.41 6.59
N ALA A 294 -15.81 16.39 7.86
CA ALA A 294 -17.20 16.60 8.26
C ALA A 294 -17.78 17.94 7.77
N SER A 295 -16.99 19.01 7.76
CA SER A 295 -17.39 20.31 7.22
C SER A 295 -17.70 20.25 5.71
N SER A 296 -16.84 19.59 4.93
CA SER A 296 -17.05 19.39 3.49
C SER A 296 -18.25 18.48 3.22
N LEU A 297 -18.42 17.42 4.02
CA LEU A 297 -19.56 16.52 3.93
C LEU A 297 -20.87 17.27 4.18
N VAL A 298 -20.94 18.08 5.24
CA VAL A 298 -22.14 18.87 5.56
C VAL A 298 -22.46 19.81 4.42
N ALA A 299 -21.48 20.54 3.88
CA ALA A 299 -21.67 21.41 2.72
C ALA A 299 -22.17 20.65 1.47
N GLU A 300 -21.61 19.47 1.17
CA GLU A 300 -22.08 18.63 0.05
C GLU A 300 -23.53 18.14 0.26
N PHE A 301 -23.92 17.82 1.50
CA PHE A 301 -25.27 17.38 1.82
C PHE A 301 -26.29 18.53 1.80
N GLU A 302 -25.88 19.75 2.16
CA GLU A 302 -26.70 20.97 2.08
C GLU A 302 -26.88 21.42 0.62
N ALA A 303 -25.85 21.31 -0.21
CA ALA A 303 -25.91 21.73 -1.62
C ALA A 303 -26.64 20.72 -2.53
N GLU A 304 -26.29 19.43 -2.48
CA GLU A 304 -26.79 18.41 -3.42
C GLU A 304 -27.21 17.12 -2.71
N ARG A 305 -28.20 17.21 -1.81
CA ARG A 305 -28.65 16.10 -0.95
C ARG A 305 -28.81 14.75 -1.67
N ALA A 306 -29.50 14.71 -2.81
CA ALA A 306 -29.79 13.46 -3.51
C ALA A 306 -28.52 12.78 -4.06
N LYS A 307 -27.56 13.57 -4.55
CA LYS A 307 -26.29 13.08 -5.07
C LYS A 307 -25.38 12.61 -3.93
N SER A 308 -25.32 13.36 -2.83
CA SER A 308 -24.57 13.01 -1.63
C SER A 308 -25.07 11.71 -1.00
N ILE A 309 -26.39 11.50 -0.94
CA ILE A 309 -26.97 10.22 -0.50
C ILE A 309 -26.51 9.07 -1.40
N ARG A 310 -26.61 9.20 -2.73
CA ARG A 310 -26.13 8.16 -3.67
C ARG A 310 -24.63 7.90 -3.53
N LYS A 311 -23.85 8.94 -3.25
CA LYS A 311 -22.39 8.86 -3.12
C LYS A 311 -21.95 8.14 -1.84
N TYR A 312 -22.59 8.39 -0.71
CA TYR A 312 -22.09 7.97 0.60
C TYR A 312 -22.93 6.91 1.32
N ARG A 313 -24.25 6.86 1.11
CA ARG A 313 -25.14 6.00 1.90
C ARG A 313 -24.78 4.53 1.78
N GLY A 314 -24.72 3.83 2.92
CA GLY A 314 -24.37 2.42 3.01
C GLY A 314 -22.88 2.12 2.82
N LYS A 315 -22.05 3.13 2.56
CA LYS A 315 -20.59 2.98 2.43
C LYS A 315 -19.91 3.19 3.78
N ARG A 316 -18.81 2.47 3.97
CA ARG A 316 -17.87 2.67 5.08
C ARG A 316 -17.02 3.91 4.74
N ILE A 317 -16.96 4.86 5.66
CA ILE A 317 -16.41 6.21 5.46
C ILE A 317 -15.60 6.58 6.71
N ALA A 318 -14.42 7.15 6.49
CA ALA A 318 -13.60 7.75 7.52
C ALA A 318 -14.01 9.20 7.61
N ILE A 319 -14.53 9.59 8.76
CA ILE A 319 -15.00 10.95 8.97
C ILE A 319 -14.26 11.58 10.12
N THR A 320 -13.93 12.85 9.94
CA THR A 320 -13.23 13.65 10.95
C THR A 320 -13.77 15.06 11.00
N GLY A 321 -13.76 15.65 12.19
CA GLY A 321 -14.24 17.01 12.38
C GLY A 321 -13.94 17.54 13.78
N PRO A 322 -14.13 18.85 13.97
CA PRO A 322 -14.04 19.44 15.30
C PRO A 322 -15.11 18.80 16.19
N PHE A 323 -14.69 18.34 17.36
CA PHE A 323 -15.56 17.75 18.37
C PHE A 323 -16.57 18.79 18.87
N SER A 324 -17.81 18.36 19.11
CA SER A 324 -18.90 19.23 19.55
C SER A 324 -19.66 18.69 20.76
N GLY A 325 -19.51 17.41 21.09
CA GLY A 325 -20.12 16.84 22.28
C GLY A 325 -20.27 15.32 22.23
N ILE A 326 -20.68 14.75 23.35
CA ILE A 326 -21.06 13.34 23.48
C ILE A 326 -22.49 13.31 24.00
N GLY A 327 -23.29 12.37 23.51
CA GLY A 327 -24.54 12.01 24.16
C GLY A 327 -24.72 10.50 24.26
N LYS A 328 -25.75 10.10 24.99
CA LYS A 328 -26.09 8.70 25.23
C LYS A 328 -27.57 8.49 24.97
N GLU A 329 -27.90 7.45 24.23
CA GLU A 329 -29.28 7.07 23.93
C GLU A 329 -29.40 5.55 24.11
N MET A 330 -30.15 5.16 25.15
CA MET A 330 -30.25 3.78 25.62
C MET A 330 -28.88 3.14 25.87
N ARG A 331 -28.46 2.18 25.02
CA ARG A 331 -27.19 1.45 25.13
C ARG A 331 -26.07 2.03 24.26
N ASN A 332 -26.35 3.02 23.41
CA ASN A 332 -25.38 3.53 22.45
C ASN A 332 -24.86 4.91 22.87
N SER A 333 -23.54 5.05 22.89
CA SER A 333 -22.87 6.36 22.95
C SER A 333 -22.83 6.96 21.54
N TYR A 334 -23.02 8.26 21.41
CA TYR A 334 -22.80 8.96 20.16
C TYR A 334 -21.93 10.19 20.36
N VAL A 335 -21.12 10.48 19.33
CA VAL A 335 -20.25 11.63 19.28
C VAL A 335 -20.80 12.61 18.25
N HIS A 336 -20.79 13.89 18.60
CA HIS A 336 -21.16 14.99 17.72
C HIS A 336 -19.91 15.72 17.25
N ILE A 337 -19.85 15.98 15.95
CA ILE A 337 -18.78 16.77 15.33
C ILE A 337 -19.35 17.82 14.38
N ALA A 338 -18.51 18.78 13.98
CA ALA A 338 -18.85 19.86 13.05
C ALA A 338 -20.03 20.73 13.51
N GLY A 339 -20.01 21.17 14.78
CA GLY A 339 -21.06 22.03 15.34
C GLY A 339 -22.39 21.31 15.45
N ASP A 340 -22.36 20.03 15.87
CA ASP A 340 -23.55 19.17 16.02
C ASP A 340 -24.28 18.84 14.70
N LYS A 341 -23.63 19.08 13.55
CA LYS A 341 -24.18 18.75 12.22
C LYS A 341 -23.97 17.30 11.80
N VAL A 342 -23.08 16.59 12.48
CA VAL A 342 -22.81 15.16 12.24
C VAL A 342 -22.97 14.38 13.54
N LYS A 343 -23.76 13.30 13.50
CA LYS A 343 -23.98 12.36 14.62
C LYS A 343 -23.31 11.03 14.28
N LEU A 344 -22.41 10.58 15.16
CA LEU A 344 -21.62 9.36 15.00
C LEU A 344 -22.08 8.36 16.06
N VAL A 345 -22.83 7.33 15.66
CA VAL A 345 -23.34 6.31 16.58
C VAL A 345 -22.31 5.19 16.69
N MET A 346 -21.74 5.05 17.89
CA MET A 346 -20.68 4.10 18.18
C MET A 346 -21.19 2.66 18.11
N GLY A 347 -20.39 1.77 17.53
CA GLY A 347 -20.66 0.33 17.54
C GLY A 347 -20.44 -0.30 18.92
N SER A 348 -20.85 -1.56 19.09
CA SER A 348 -20.64 -2.32 20.34
C SER A 348 -19.17 -2.46 20.71
N ASP A 349 -18.31 -2.48 19.69
CA ASP A 349 -16.88 -2.74 19.82
C ASP A 349 -16.08 -1.43 19.89
N ALA A 350 -16.75 -0.27 19.89
CA ALA A 350 -16.08 1.01 20.04
C ALA A 350 -15.41 1.06 21.42
N PRO A 351 -14.11 1.41 21.51
CA PRO A 351 -13.39 1.41 22.77
C PRO A 351 -13.98 2.46 23.72
N GLN A 352 -14.85 2.02 24.62
CA GLN A 352 -15.57 2.88 25.56
C GLN A 352 -14.62 3.70 26.43
N ALA A 353 -13.45 3.13 26.74
CA ALA A 353 -12.36 3.84 27.42
C ALA A 353 -11.87 5.08 26.65
N GLU A 354 -11.79 5.02 25.32
CA GLU A 354 -11.40 6.18 24.50
C GLU A 354 -12.51 7.22 24.42
N ILE A 355 -13.78 6.83 24.44
CA ILE A 355 -14.90 7.77 24.54
C ILE A 355 -14.88 8.49 25.88
N THR A 356 -14.60 7.79 26.98
CA THR A 356 -14.43 8.41 28.30
C THR A 356 -13.27 9.40 28.31
N LYS A 357 -12.10 9.03 27.77
CA LYS A 357 -10.97 9.95 27.65
C LYS A 357 -11.28 11.16 26.75
N LEU A 358 -12.04 10.96 25.67
CA LEU A 358 -12.51 12.05 24.81
C LEU A 358 -13.42 13.00 25.58
N GLU A 359 -14.34 12.46 26.39
CA GLU A 359 -15.23 13.26 27.22
C GLU A 359 -14.43 14.11 28.21
N GLU A 360 -13.44 13.52 28.88
CA GLU A 360 -12.53 14.24 29.77
C GLU A 360 -11.70 15.29 29.02
N ALA A 361 -11.19 14.97 27.84
CA ALA A 361 -10.45 15.91 26.99
C ALA A 361 -11.32 17.08 26.52
N GLY A 362 -12.60 16.82 26.21
CA GLY A 362 -13.56 17.86 25.84
C GLY A 362 -13.94 18.78 26.99
N ARG A 363 -13.88 18.30 28.24
CA ARG A 363 -14.07 19.12 29.46
C ARG A 363 -12.82 19.93 29.82
N ARG A 364 -11.62 19.40 29.51
CA ARG A 364 -10.37 20.11 29.73
C ARG A 364 -10.22 21.21 28.68
N THR A 365 -10.50 22.45 29.08
CA THR A 365 -10.05 23.63 28.34
C THR A 365 -8.52 23.63 28.35
N MET A 366 -7.89 23.19 27.26
CA MET A 366 -6.50 23.56 27.05
C MET A 366 -6.47 25.08 26.95
N SER A 367 -5.76 25.74 27.87
CA SER A 367 -5.68 27.19 27.90
C SER A 367 -5.13 27.67 26.56
N ASP A 368 -5.95 28.42 25.83
CA ASP A 368 -5.49 29.24 24.72
C ASP A 368 -4.32 30.08 25.24
N SER A 369 -3.18 30.02 24.55
CA SER A 369 -2.14 31.01 24.77
C SER A 369 -2.35 32.15 23.78
N ASP A 370 -1.74 33.31 24.06
CA ASP A 370 -1.88 34.49 23.20
C ASP A 370 -1.55 34.23 21.72
N PHE A 371 -0.74 33.19 21.45
CA PHE A 371 -0.29 32.83 20.12
C PHE A 371 -1.05 31.65 19.48
N TYR A 372 -1.78 30.85 20.26
CA TYR A 372 -2.34 29.59 19.76
C TYR A 372 -3.70 29.27 20.36
N SER A 373 -4.63 28.85 19.49
CA SER A 373 -5.86 28.20 19.90
C SER A 373 -5.77 26.68 19.76
N TYR A 374 -6.46 25.97 20.65
CA TYR A 374 -6.56 24.52 20.62
C TYR A 374 -7.99 24.08 20.38
N THR A 375 -8.23 23.30 19.32
CA THR A 375 -9.53 22.70 19.04
C THR A 375 -9.42 21.19 19.20
N LEU A 376 -10.32 20.58 19.97
CA LEU A 376 -10.44 19.13 20.04
C LEU A 376 -11.08 18.61 18.76
N TRP A 377 -10.45 17.64 18.13
CA TRP A 377 -10.91 16.98 16.93
C TRP A 377 -11.17 15.51 17.21
N PHE A 378 -12.15 14.97 16.48
CA PHE A 378 -12.55 13.59 16.57
C PHE A 378 -12.60 12.98 15.17
N GLY A 379 -12.26 11.70 15.10
CA GLY A 379 -12.31 10.89 13.91
C GLY A 379 -12.75 9.46 14.21
N THR A 380 -13.41 8.85 13.24
CA THR A 380 -13.89 7.46 13.32
C THR A 380 -14.11 6.91 11.91
N VAL A 381 -14.23 5.59 11.80
CA VAL A 381 -14.75 4.92 10.60
C VAL A 381 -16.15 4.41 10.90
N GLY A 382 -17.12 4.74 10.04
CA GLY A 382 -18.49 4.26 10.20
C GLY A 382 -19.24 4.15 8.88
N ILE A 383 -20.43 3.58 8.93
CA ILE A 383 -21.32 3.47 7.77
C ILE A 383 -22.19 4.71 7.69
N CYS A 384 -22.15 5.44 6.57
CA CYS A 384 -23.00 6.60 6.37
C CYS A 384 -24.46 6.16 6.18
N ASP A 385 -25.35 6.56 7.08
CA ASP A 385 -26.79 6.26 7.03
C ASP A 385 -27.56 7.34 6.24
N GLY A 386 -26.97 8.54 6.10
CA GLY A 386 -27.52 9.69 5.38
C GLY A 386 -27.95 10.81 6.32
N LEU A 387 -28.97 11.58 5.93
CA LEU A 387 -29.50 12.71 6.71
C LEU A 387 -30.67 12.28 7.60
N SER A 388 -30.58 12.54 8.89
CA SER A 388 -31.68 12.37 9.85
C SER A 388 -31.75 13.56 10.79
N ARG A 389 -32.95 14.15 10.95
CA ARG A 389 -33.20 15.34 11.79
C ARG A 389 -32.20 16.48 11.57
N GLY A 390 -31.86 16.75 10.31
CA GLY A 390 -30.93 17.82 9.92
C GLY A 390 -29.44 17.52 10.18
N LYS A 391 -29.10 16.29 10.57
CA LYS A 391 -27.72 15.86 10.83
C LYS A 391 -27.33 14.74 9.87
N VAL A 392 -26.07 14.72 9.43
CA VAL A 392 -25.53 13.54 8.73
C VAL A 392 -25.20 12.49 9.78
N VAL A 393 -25.74 11.29 9.61
CA VAL A 393 -25.65 10.21 10.61
C VAL A 393 -24.75 9.10 10.09
N PHE A 394 -23.84 8.67 10.96
CA PHE A 394 -23.04 7.47 10.79
C PHE A 394 -23.42 6.43 11.86
N LYS A 395 -23.45 5.17 11.45
CA LYS A 395 -23.75 4.02 12.31
C LYS A 395 -22.58 3.05 12.33
N ASN A 396 -22.55 2.23 13.38
CA ASN A 396 -21.49 1.26 13.62
C ASN A 396 -20.11 1.91 13.51
N CYS A 397 -19.97 3.07 14.17
CA CYS A 397 -18.70 3.79 14.22
C CYS A 397 -17.73 3.00 15.10
N GLU A 398 -16.64 2.61 14.47
CA GLU A 398 -15.53 1.85 15.04
C GLU A 398 -14.27 2.70 14.92
N ASP A 399 -13.18 2.23 15.52
CA ASP A 399 -11.87 2.86 15.36
C ASP A 399 -11.93 4.35 15.72
N VAL A 400 -12.10 4.70 16.99
CA VAL A 400 -12.17 6.12 17.38
C VAL A 400 -10.79 6.70 17.63
N TRP A 401 -10.54 7.88 17.09
CA TRP A 401 -9.33 8.64 17.35
C TRP A 401 -9.68 10.11 17.61
N TRP A 402 -8.93 10.75 18.50
CA TRP A 402 -9.13 12.16 18.83
C TRP A 402 -7.81 12.80 19.23
N TRP A 403 -7.70 14.10 18.96
CA TRP A 403 -6.48 14.88 19.10
C TRP A 403 -6.79 16.37 19.22
N HIS A 404 -5.82 17.12 19.75
CA HIS A 404 -5.90 18.58 19.74
C HIS A 404 -5.23 19.12 18.48
N VAL A 405 -5.95 19.95 17.73
CA VAL A 405 -5.40 20.74 16.63
C VAL A 405 -4.98 22.08 17.20
N ARG A 406 -3.70 22.39 17.04
CA ARG A 406 -3.12 23.68 17.43
C ARG A 406 -3.14 24.61 16.23
N LYS A 407 -3.83 25.75 16.33
CA LYS A 407 -3.85 26.78 15.29
C LYS A 407 -3.16 28.03 15.81
N ARG A 408 -2.23 28.59 15.04
CA ARG A 408 -1.65 29.90 15.34
C ARG A 408 -2.72 30.97 15.11
N ARG A 409 -2.92 31.87 16.07
CA ARG A 409 -3.87 32.98 15.93
C ARG A 409 -3.42 33.95 14.84
#